data_AF-K5VQR4-F1
#
_entry.id   AF-K5VQR4-F1
#
_cell.length_a   1.000
_cell.length_b   1.000
_cell.length_c   1.000
_cell.angle_alpha   90.00
_cell.angle_beta   90.00
_cell.angle_gamma   90.00
#
_symmetry.space_group_name_H-M   'P 1'
#
loop_
_entity.id
_entity.type
_entity.pdbx_description
1 polymer ?
#
loop_
_entity_poly.entity_id
_entity_poly.type
_entity_poly.pdbx_seq_one_letter_code
_entity_poly.pdbx_strand_id
1 'polypeptide(L)'
;MRVSENTPEDINHVIEVTWHAIDAVYDWKILGNECNRLFYWFVELLEQQQDESTTVEVLDNGKTFAWAREADVAMSIDAFHHYAG
;
A
#
# COMPACT_ATOMS: atom_id res chain seq x y z
N MET A 1 -14.31 -16.79 0.05
CA MET A 1 -13.61 -15.73 0.80
C MET A 1 -14.65 -14.95 1.60
N ARG A 2 -14.38 -14.63 2.86
CA ARG A 2 -15.23 -13.71 3.65
C ARG A 2 -14.37 -12.49 3.99
N VAL A 3 -14.93 -11.31 3.82
CA VAL A 3 -14.27 -10.03 4.09
C VAL A 3 -15.07 -9.33 5.19
N SER A 4 -14.40 -8.57 6.06
CA SER A 4 -15.07 -7.77 7.09
C SER A 4 -15.97 -6.71 6.44
N GLU A 5 -17.21 -6.61 6.91
CA GLU A 5 -18.13 -5.54 6.53
C GLU A 5 -17.90 -4.33 7.46
N ASN A 6 -17.65 -3.17 6.86
CA ASN A 6 -17.26 -1.97 7.58
C ASN A 6 -18.48 -1.32 8.28
N THR A 7 -18.32 -0.93 9.55
CA THR A 7 -19.33 -0.24 10.36
C THR A 7 -18.99 1.23 10.59
N PRO A 8 -19.95 2.10 10.97
CA PRO A 8 -19.65 3.48 11.34
C PRO A 8 -18.57 3.60 12.44
N GLU A 9 -18.52 2.64 13.36
CA GLU A 9 -17.52 2.57 14.43
C GLU A 9 -16.11 2.31 13.89
N ASP A 10 -15.95 1.44 12.88
CA ASP A 10 -14.65 1.18 12.24
C ASP A 10 -14.12 2.44 11.54
N ILE A 11 -15.01 3.21 10.89
CA ILE A 11 -14.64 4.48 10.25
C ILE A 11 -14.14 5.49 11.29
N ASN A 12 -14.86 5.64 12.41
CA ASN A 12 -14.44 6.53 13.49
C ASN A 12 -13.08 6.12 14.04
N HIS A 13 -12.84 4.82 14.20
CA HIS A 13 -11.57 4.29 14.67
C HIS A 13 -10.42 4.59 13.69
N VAL A 14 -10.62 4.39 12.38
CA VAL A 14 -9.61 4.71 11.36
C VAL A 14 -9.26 6.19 11.37
N ILE A 15 -10.26 7.07 11.50
CA ILE A 15 -10.05 8.52 11.57
C ILE A 15 -9.20 8.88 12.79
N GLU A 16 -9.55 8.38 13.96
CA GLU A 16 -8.83 8.64 15.21
C GLU A 16 -7.36 8.19 15.12
N VAL A 17 -7.12 6.95 14.67
CA VAL A 17 -5.76 6.39 14.54
C VAL A 17 -4.94 7.17 13.51
N THR A 18 -5.55 7.54 12.38
CA THR A 18 -4.86 8.30 11.32
C THR A 18 -4.46 9.68 11.82
N TRP A 19 -5.37 10.40 12.49
CA TRP A 19 -5.04 11.72 13.06
C TRP A 19 -3.95 11.64 14.11
N HIS A 20 -4.00 10.63 14.98
CA HIS A 20 -2.95 10.42 15.96
C HIS A 20 -1.60 10.11 15.32
N ALA A 21 -1.55 9.29 14.25
CA ALA A 21 -0.31 9.00 13.53
C ALA A 21 0.25 10.24 12.83
N ILE A 22 -0.62 11.05 12.21
CA ILE A 22 -0.22 12.34 11.60
C ILE A 22 0.37 13.26 12.66
N ASP A 23 -0.35 13.51 13.76
CA ASP A 23 0.14 14.39 14.80
C ASP A 23 1.43 13.84 15.42
N ALA A 24 1.48 12.56 15.79
CA ALA A 24 2.63 12.00 16.51
C ALA A 24 3.89 11.86 15.66
N VAL A 25 3.76 11.52 14.36
CA VAL A 25 4.88 11.10 13.51
C VAL A 25 4.99 11.87 12.20
N TYR A 26 3.91 12.00 11.42
CA TYR A 26 3.99 12.36 10.00
C TYR A 26 3.80 13.83 9.64
N ASP A 27 3.35 14.68 10.57
CA ASP A 27 3.33 16.14 10.38
C ASP A 27 4.79 16.66 10.25
N TRP A 28 5.12 17.86 10.72
CA TRP A 28 6.49 18.41 10.62
C TRP A 28 7.55 17.68 11.49
N LYS A 29 7.26 16.47 11.97
CA LYS A 29 8.07 15.67 12.89
C LYS A 29 8.93 14.62 12.18
N ILE A 30 8.51 14.10 11.03
CA ILE A 30 9.33 13.21 10.21
C ILE A 30 10.18 14.02 9.22
N LEU A 31 11.45 13.65 9.08
CA LEU A 31 12.29 14.23 8.04
C LEU A 31 11.92 13.65 6.67
N GLY A 32 11.96 14.45 5.62
CA GLY A 32 11.61 14.00 4.27
C GLY A 32 12.39 12.76 3.82
N ASN A 33 13.69 12.69 4.09
CA ASN A 33 14.52 11.53 3.76
C ASN A 33 14.14 10.26 4.55
N GLU A 34 13.68 10.41 5.79
CA GLU A 34 13.19 9.28 6.60
C GLU A 34 11.84 8.78 6.07
N CYS A 35 10.97 9.69 5.63
CA CYS A 35 9.73 9.35 4.94
C CYS A 35 10.02 8.59 3.63
N ASN A 36 10.92 9.10 2.79
CA ASN A 36 11.33 8.44 1.56
C ASN A 36 11.90 7.03 1.82
N ARG A 37 12.67 6.85 2.91
CA ARG A 37 13.18 5.52 3.30
C ARG A 37 12.05 4.53 3.59
N LEU A 38 10.91 4.97 4.15
CA LEU A 38 9.75 4.11 4.35
C LEU A 38 9.11 3.71 3.01
N PHE A 39 9.02 4.63 2.05
CA PHE A 39 8.54 4.32 0.70
C PHE A 39 9.44 3.31 0.00
N TYR A 40 10.76 3.51 0.02
CA TYR A 40 11.70 2.54 -0.57
C TYR A 40 11.61 1.17 0.09
N TRP A 41 11.52 1.11 1.41
CA TRP A 41 11.32 -0.15 2.13
C TRP A 41 10.02 -0.85 1.72
N PHE A 42 8.91 -0.09 1.57
CA PHE A 42 7.64 -0.65 1.13
C PHE A 42 7.71 -1.20 -0.30
N VAL A 43 8.40 -0.48 -1.19
CA VAL A 43 8.64 -0.91 -2.57
C VAL A 43 9.44 -2.21 -2.63
N GLU A 44 10.53 -2.32 -1.85
CA GLU A 44 11.31 -3.56 -1.77
C GLU A 44 10.45 -4.75 -1.34
N LEU A 45 9.51 -4.55 -0.41
CA LEU A 45 8.57 -5.59 0.00
C LEU A 45 7.58 -5.97 -1.10
N LEU A 46 7.06 -5.00 -1.86
CA LEU A 46 6.16 -5.27 -2.98
C LEU A 46 6.87 -6.02 -4.11
N GLU A 47 8.11 -5.68 -4.42
CA GLU A 47 8.93 -6.40 -5.40
C GLU A 47 9.18 -7.85 -4.97
N GLN A 48 9.51 -8.07 -3.69
CA GLN A 48 9.69 -9.42 -3.12
C GLN A 48 8.40 -10.26 -3.17
N GLN A 49 7.24 -9.63 -3.08
CA GLN A 49 5.93 -10.28 -3.06
C GLN A 49 5.13 -10.08 -4.36
N GLN A 50 5.78 -9.72 -5.46
CA GLN A 50 5.08 -9.35 -6.71
C GLN A 50 4.17 -10.47 -7.22
N ASP A 51 4.65 -11.72 -7.21
CA ASP A 51 3.89 -12.86 -7.71
C ASP A 51 2.73 -13.25 -6.76
N GLU A 52 2.90 -13.06 -5.45
CA GLU A 52 1.83 -13.29 -4.47
C GLU A 52 0.73 -12.23 -4.60
N SER A 53 1.12 -10.96 -4.66
CA SER A 53 0.20 -9.84 -4.93
C SER A 53 -0.56 -10.04 -6.25
N THR A 54 0.14 -10.50 -7.30
CA THR A 54 -0.47 -10.83 -8.59
C THR A 54 -1.49 -11.97 -8.45
N THR A 55 -1.17 -13.00 -7.66
CA THR A 55 -2.08 -14.12 -7.45
C THR A 55 -3.38 -13.65 -6.79
N VAL A 56 -3.29 -12.76 -5.78
CA VAL A 56 -4.46 -12.16 -5.14
C VAL A 56 -5.26 -11.32 -6.15
N GLU A 57 -4.59 -10.46 -6.92
CA GLU A 57 -5.24 -9.62 -7.94
C GLU A 57 -5.97 -10.46 -9.01
N VAL A 58 -5.37 -11.56 -9.45
CA VAL A 58 -5.99 -12.49 -10.41
C VAL A 58 -7.23 -13.16 -9.82
N LEU A 59 -7.16 -13.56 -8.54
CA LEU A 59 -8.28 -14.22 -7.87
C LEU A 59 -9.44 -13.27 -7.59
N ASP A 60 -9.16 -11.99 -7.34
CA ASP A 60 -10.18 -10.97 -7.05
C ASP A 60 -10.76 -10.32 -8.32
N ASN A 61 -9.90 -9.93 -9.26
CA ASN A 61 -10.25 -9.17 -10.45
C ASN A 61 -10.44 -10.05 -11.71
N GLY A 62 -9.88 -11.26 -11.74
CA GLY A 62 -10.07 -12.22 -12.83
C GLY A 62 -9.24 -11.99 -14.10
N LYS A 63 -8.26 -11.06 -14.07
CA LYS A 63 -7.30 -10.86 -15.17
C LYS A 63 -6.38 -12.07 -15.32
N THR A 64 -5.72 -12.19 -16.48
CA THR A 64 -4.65 -13.20 -16.62
C THR A 64 -3.45 -12.81 -15.75
N PHE A 65 -2.76 -13.82 -15.18
CA PHE A 65 -1.60 -13.59 -14.33
C PHE A 65 -0.55 -12.71 -14.97
N ALA A 66 -0.20 -12.98 -16.23
CA ALA A 66 0.78 -12.16 -16.95
C ALA A 66 0.35 -10.70 -17.11
N TRP A 67 -0.95 -10.43 -17.35
CA TRP A 67 -1.43 -9.05 -17.43
C TRP A 67 -1.35 -8.39 -16.06
N ALA A 68 -1.92 -9.02 -15.02
CA ALA A 68 -1.94 -8.45 -13.68
C ALA A 68 -0.53 -8.17 -13.13
N ARG A 69 0.43 -9.05 -13.42
CA ARG A 69 1.81 -8.92 -12.98
C ARG A 69 2.52 -7.74 -13.63
N GLU A 70 2.46 -7.67 -14.96
CA GLU A 70 3.23 -6.72 -15.77
C GLU A 70 2.55 -5.35 -15.90
N ALA A 71 1.26 -5.26 -15.60
CA ALA A 71 0.52 -4.02 -15.58
C ALA A 71 0.16 -3.63 -14.15
N ASP A 72 -0.83 -4.28 -13.53
CA ASP A 72 -1.43 -3.76 -12.30
C ASP A 72 -0.43 -3.70 -11.14
N VAL A 73 0.28 -4.80 -10.88
CA VAL A 73 1.24 -4.87 -9.78
C VAL A 73 2.54 -4.12 -10.12
N ALA A 74 3.10 -4.31 -11.32
CA ALA A 74 4.30 -3.59 -11.74
C ALA A 74 4.12 -2.06 -11.77
N MET A 75 3.01 -1.55 -12.33
CA MET A 75 2.75 -0.11 -12.35
C MET A 75 2.47 0.45 -10.95
N SER A 76 1.92 -0.36 -10.03
CA SER A 76 1.78 0.05 -8.63
C SER A 76 3.15 0.20 -7.97
N ILE A 77 4.06 -0.75 -8.19
CA ILE A 77 5.45 -0.68 -7.72
C ILE A 77 6.15 0.57 -8.28
N ASP A 78 6.03 0.83 -9.58
CA ASP A 78 6.61 2.00 -10.23
C ASP A 78 6.04 3.32 -9.68
N ALA A 79 4.74 3.38 -9.39
CA ALA A 79 4.13 4.55 -8.78
C ALA A 79 4.72 4.84 -7.40
N PHE A 80 4.91 3.81 -6.56
CA PHE A 80 5.55 4.00 -5.25
C PHE A 80 7.03 4.38 -5.38
N HIS A 81 7.78 3.80 -6.33
CA HIS A 81 9.15 4.24 -6.66
C HIS A 81 9.19 5.71 -7.06
N HIS A 82 8.24 6.16 -7.88
CA HIS A 82 8.16 7.56 -8.32
C HIS A 82 7.95 8.53 -7.16
N TYR A 83 7.10 8.17 -6.19
CA TYR A 83 6.85 9.01 -5.01
C TYR A 83 7.94 8.89 -3.92
N ALA A 84 8.80 7.87 -3.98
CA ALA A 84 9.91 7.70 -3.05
C ALA A 84 11.10 8.66 -3.33
N GLY A 85 11.22 9.14 -4.57
CA GLY A 85 12.28 10.07 -5.02
C GLY A 85 11.95 11.53 -4.75
#